data_AF-A0A354P434-F1
#
_entry.id   AF-A0A354P434-F1
#
_cell.length_a   1.000
_cell.length_b   1.000
_cell.length_c   1.000
_cell.angle_alpha   90.00
_cell.angle_beta   90.00
_cell.angle_gamma   90.00
#
_symmetry.space_group_name_H-M   'P 1'
#
loop_
_entity.id
_entity.type
_entity.pdbx_description
1 polymer ?
#
loop_
_entity_poly.entity_id
_entity_poly.type
_entity_poly.pdbx_seq_one_letter_code
_entity_poly.pdbx_strand_id
1 'polypeptide(L)'
;MQVKELVVPLMLFFFACTVEAQQPNGQIESLPRSNRVRAYESILADRRFPPDQRLSVVPLLASHARSLSPLYSKGRFPFAVAGWLANFNAMYDQGVRDENILAARTQLLIDSVQLDEAKKAAQAYLEAYPDSHEARAWSEWTTRVTARGEINKEIESQRKAFKLHFCVLTANPKTHSLATREQCEREVEILNATFRTLDGFQPAVFSFSGYTDYLKAKGTASTLLTIGDRQEEYDTEVFAQAFNDVIDPVMRDKRAINIYIVDSYSPKEGFADITSHGKRNSNRPFVLLDWERLNNNVQNAQAHEMGHAFGLGHVGVPFATLRTSTNIMTSAAEEFGSGGLRDLGFTPSQTAVILYHGRRTFERMEK
;
A
#
# COMPACT_ATOMS: atom_id res chain seq x y z
N MET A 1 46.35 18.22 38.77
CA MET A 1 45.72 17.55 37.61
C MET A 1 44.29 17.21 38.02
N GLN A 2 43.35 18.12 37.77
CA GLN A 2 41.95 17.99 38.20
C GLN A 2 41.09 17.68 36.97
N VAL A 3 40.44 16.52 36.99
CA VAL A 3 39.45 16.10 36.01
C VAL A 3 38.15 16.83 36.35
N LYS A 4 37.69 17.73 35.47
CA LYS A 4 36.35 18.31 35.55
C LYS A 4 35.38 17.39 34.82
N GLU A 5 34.43 16.84 35.57
CA GLU A 5 33.26 16.16 35.04
C GLU A 5 32.41 17.14 34.21
N LEU A 6 32.19 16.80 32.94
CA LEU A 6 31.31 17.53 32.05
C LEU A 6 29.91 16.93 32.17
N VAL A 7 29.09 17.51 33.06
CA VAL A 7 27.65 17.25 33.11
C VAL A 7 27.01 17.96 31.90
N VAL A 8 26.65 17.19 30.88
CA VAL A 8 25.86 17.68 29.74
C VAL A 8 24.39 17.61 30.12
N PRO A 9 23.63 18.72 30.15
CA PRO A 9 22.19 18.66 30.36
C PRO A 9 21.52 18.10 29.11
N LEU A 10 20.68 17.09 29.30
CA LEU A 10 19.78 16.56 28.30
C LEU A 10 18.76 17.64 27.91
N MET A 11 19.03 18.41 26.85
CA MET A 11 18.04 19.30 26.24
C MET A 11 16.96 18.45 25.55
N LEU A 12 15.86 18.21 26.26
CA LEU A 12 14.57 17.92 25.66
C LEU A 12 14.17 19.12 24.80
N PHE A 13 14.22 18.96 23.47
CA PHE A 13 13.75 19.93 22.50
C PHE A 13 12.25 20.22 22.71
N PHE A 14 11.96 21.33 23.39
CA PHE A 14 10.65 21.99 23.32
C PHE A 14 10.53 22.70 21.97
N PHE A 15 10.06 21.99 20.94
CA PHE A 15 9.54 22.61 19.72
C PHE A 15 8.13 23.16 20.01
N ALA A 16 8.05 24.21 20.84
CA ALA A 16 6.89 25.09 20.90
C ALA A 16 7.19 26.30 20.00
N CYS A 17 7.22 26.07 18.68
CA CYS A 17 7.36 27.15 17.71
C CYS A 17 6.07 27.97 17.68
N THR A 18 6.24 29.28 17.74
CA THR A 18 5.27 30.32 17.42
C THR A 18 4.84 30.18 15.96
N VAL A 19 3.77 29.41 15.72
CA VAL A 19 3.03 29.46 14.46
C VAL A 19 2.33 30.81 14.44
N GLU A 20 2.78 31.73 13.59
CA GLU A 20 2.09 33.00 13.37
C GLU A 20 0.65 32.73 12.92
N ALA A 21 -0.31 33.35 13.60
CA ALA A 21 -1.74 33.05 13.54
C ALA A 21 -2.41 33.30 12.17
N GLN A 22 -1.65 33.63 11.12
CA GLN A 22 -2.22 34.06 9.85
C GLN A 22 -2.29 33.00 8.76
N GLN A 23 -1.45 31.95 8.69
CA GLN A 23 -1.70 30.76 7.85
C GLN A 23 -0.93 29.53 8.37
N PRO A 24 -1.47 28.77 9.35
CA PRO A 24 -0.78 27.64 9.96
C PRO A 24 -0.40 26.53 8.96
N ASN A 25 -1.19 26.36 7.89
CA ASN A 25 -1.07 25.21 7.00
C ASN A 25 0.22 25.22 6.16
N GLY A 26 0.63 26.38 5.63
CA GLY A 26 1.82 26.47 4.78
C GLY A 26 3.12 26.14 5.52
N GLN A 27 3.23 26.54 6.79
CA GLN A 27 4.38 26.20 7.62
C GLN A 27 4.36 24.72 8.01
N ILE A 28 3.20 24.16 8.35
CA ILE A 28 3.08 22.74 8.72
C ILE A 28 3.43 21.85 7.53
N GLU A 29 2.95 22.16 6.33
CA GLU A 29 3.23 21.36 5.13
C GLU A 29 4.71 21.36 4.71
N SER A 30 5.53 22.27 5.25
CA SER A 30 6.99 22.22 5.07
C SER A 30 7.70 21.21 5.99
N LEU A 31 7.02 20.71 7.03
CA LEU A 31 7.58 19.75 7.97
C LEU A 31 7.65 18.34 7.35
N PRO A 32 8.50 17.44 7.86
CA PRO A 32 8.40 16.01 7.58
C PRO A 32 6.99 15.49 7.88
N ARG A 33 6.43 14.59 7.07
CA ARG A 33 5.03 14.11 7.22
C ARG A 33 4.70 13.58 8.62
N SER A 34 5.63 12.88 9.27
CA SER A 34 5.47 12.42 10.66
C SER A 34 5.26 13.56 11.66
N ASN A 35 5.86 14.73 11.42
CA ASN A 35 5.70 15.92 12.24
C ASN A 35 4.44 16.72 11.88
N ARG A 36 3.96 16.64 10.61
CA ARG A 36 2.70 17.28 10.20
C ARG A 36 1.52 16.78 11.02
N VAL A 37 1.40 15.46 11.16
CA VAL A 37 0.34 14.83 11.95
C VAL A 37 0.34 15.35 13.40
N ARG A 38 1.52 15.46 14.03
CA ARG A 38 1.65 16.00 15.39
C ARG A 38 1.27 17.48 15.47
N ALA A 39 1.66 18.27 14.47
CA ALA A 39 1.27 19.68 14.42
C ALA A 39 -0.25 19.83 14.28
N TYR A 40 -0.89 19.02 13.44
CA TYR A 40 -2.35 19.00 13.32
C TYR A 40 -3.06 18.57 14.60
N GLU A 41 -2.58 17.51 15.26
CA GLU A 41 -3.09 17.11 16.57
C GLU A 41 -2.96 18.23 17.61
N SER A 42 -1.83 18.94 17.61
CA SER A 42 -1.59 20.07 18.53
C SER A 42 -2.56 21.22 18.29
N ILE A 43 -2.83 21.59 17.03
CA ILE A 43 -3.80 22.64 16.69
C ILE A 43 -5.21 22.24 17.13
N LEU A 44 -5.61 21.00 16.86
CA LEU A 44 -6.95 20.50 17.21
C LEU A 44 -7.18 20.49 18.73
N ALA A 45 -6.14 20.18 19.51
CA ALA A 45 -6.18 20.13 20.97
C ALA A 45 -6.11 21.52 21.64
N ASP A 46 -5.48 22.51 20.98
CA ASP A 46 -5.21 23.81 21.59
C ASP A 46 -6.40 24.78 21.47
N ARG A 47 -7.09 24.97 22.59
CA ARG A 47 -8.27 25.84 22.70
C ARG A 47 -7.99 27.33 22.48
N ARG A 48 -6.73 27.75 22.37
CA ARG A 48 -6.37 29.12 21.99
C ARG A 48 -6.70 29.41 20.52
N PHE A 49 -6.76 28.38 19.67
CA PHE A 49 -7.20 28.53 18.28
C PHE A 49 -8.74 28.58 18.19
N PRO A 50 -9.30 29.56 17.45
CA PRO A 50 -10.72 29.62 17.11
C PRO A 50 -11.24 28.30 16.50
N PRO A 51 -12.52 27.93 16.71
CA PRO A 51 -13.07 26.67 16.19
C PRO A 51 -12.91 26.49 14.67
N ASP A 52 -13.11 27.54 13.89
CA ASP A 52 -12.94 27.56 12.43
C ASP A 52 -11.49 27.26 12.02
N GLN A 53 -10.50 27.85 12.70
CA GLN A 53 -9.09 27.54 12.46
C GLN A 53 -8.75 26.10 12.81
N ARG A 54 -9.26 25.58 13.95
CA ARG A 54 -9.05 24.18 14.32
C ARG A 54 -9.69 23.22 13.32
N LEU A 55 -10.89 23.51 12.85
CA LEU A 55 -11.56 22.65 11.88
C LEU A 55 -10.93 22.71 10.48
N SER A 56 -10.26 23.82 10.14
CA SER A 56 -9.60 23.99 8.83
C SER A 56 -8.46 22.99 8.58
N VAL A 57 -7.85 22.42 9.62
CA VAL A 57 -6.77 21.42 9.48
C VAL A 57 -7.28 19.98 9.37
N VAL A 58 -8.57 19.73 9.58
CA VAL A 58 -9.12 18.37 9.59
C VAL A 58 -8.99 17.64 8.25
N PRO A 59 -9.26 18.26 7.07
CA PRO A 59 -9.04 17.60 5.78
C PRO A 59 -7.57 17.20 5.55
N LEU A 60 -6.62 18.04 5.97
CA LEU A 60 -5.18 17.78 5.86
C LEU A 60 -4.76 16.62 6.77
N LEU A 61 -5.22 16.62 8.02
CA LEU A 61 -5.04 15.47 8.92
C LEU A 61 -5.65 14.20 8.32
N ALA A 62 -6.86 14.28 7.76
CA ALA A 62 -7.54 13.15 7.16
C ALA A 62 -6.75 12.57 5.97
N SER A 63 -6.16 13.43 5.13
CA SER A 63 -5.31 13.00 4.02
C SER A 63 -4.11 12.17 4.51
N HIS A 64 -3.49 12.54 5.64
CA HIS A 64 -2.43 11.73 6.23
C HIS A 64 -2.97 10.49 6.92
N ALA A 65 -4.12 10.58 7.58
CA ALA A 65 -4.74 9.47 8.30
C ALA A 65 -5.14 8.32 7.37
N ARG A 66 -5.44 8.56 6.08
CA ARG A 66 -5.65 7.49 5.09
C ARG A 66 -4.42 6.57 4.95
N SER A 67 -3.22 7.13 4.97
CA SER A 67 -1.98 6.37 4.90
C SER A 67 -1.51 5.84 6.24
N LEU A 68 -2.27 6.02 7.34
CA LEU A 68 -1.86 5.66 8.68
C LEU A 68 -2.90 4.77 9.36
N SER A 69 -2.44 3.77 10.11
CA SER A 69 -3.29 2.94 10.95
C SER A 69 -2.46 2.42 12.12
N PRO A 70 -3.02 2.34 13.33
CA PRO A 70 -2.34 1.68 14.45
C PRO A 70 -1.98 0.23 14.12
N LEU A 71 -2.74 -0.41 13.24
CA LEU A 71 -2.52 -1.78 12.82
C LEU A 71 -1.32 -1.94 11.88
N TYR A 72 -0.74 -0.84 11.36
CA TYR A 72 0.39 -0.93 10.44
C TYR A 72 1.73 -1.22 11.12
N SER A 73 1.80 -1.18 12.45
CA SER A 73 3.04 -1.46 13.17
C SER A 73 2.77 -2.12 14.52
N LYS A 74 3.76 -2.86 15.03
CA LYS A 74 3.82 -3.23 16.46
C LYS A 74 4.40 -2.11 17.33
N GLY A 75 4.70 -0.95 16.73
CA GLY A 75 5.42 0.16 17.33
C GLY A 75 4.57 0.97 18.32
N ARG A 76 5.25 1.79 19.13
CA ARG A 76 4.65 2.57 20.21
C ARG A 76 4.15 3.96 19.80
N PHE A 77 4.00 4.26 18.50
CA PHE A 77 3.50 5.59 18.11
C PHE A 77 2.09 5.78 18.70
N PRO A 78 1.89 6.71 19.65
CA PRO A 78 0.57 6.90 20.24
C PRO A 78 -0.28 7.62 19.20
N PHE A 79 -1.07 6.85 18.47
CA PHE A 79 -2.10 7.36 17.57
C PHE A 79 -3.30 7.82 18.40
N ALA A 80 -3.71 9.07 18.25
CA ALA A 80 -4.93 9.59 18.89
C ALA A 80 -6.20 9.24 18.10
N VAL A 81 -6.36 7.96 17.70
CA VAL A 81 -7.42 7.53 16.75
C VAL A 81 -8.81 7.96 17.18
N ALA A 82 -9.16 7.81 18.46
CA ALA A 82 -10.45 8.26 18.98
C ALA A 82 -10.65 9.77 18.80
N GLY A 83 -9.58 10.56 19.01
CA GLY A 83 -9.59 12.00 18.75
C GLY A 83 -9.71 12.33 17.26
N TRP A 84 -9.03 11.60 16.38
CA TRP A 84 -9.16 11.79 14.93
C TRP A 84 -10.59 11.49 14.47
N LEU A 85 -11.14 10.35 14.89
CA LEU A 85 -12.49 9.95 14.55
C LEU A 85 -13.54 10.94 15.07
N ALA A 86 -13.36 11.49 16.28
CA ALA A 86 -14.23 12.53 16.81
C ALA A 86 -14.23 13.79 15.94
N ASN A 87 -13.06 14.23 15.46
CA ASN A 87 -12.95 15.37 14.55
C ASN A 87 -13.57 15.08 13.17
N PHE A 88 -13.37 13.88 12.63
CA PHE A 88 -13.99 13.48 11.36
C PHE A 88 -15.51 13.38 11.46
N ASN A 89 -16.04 12.84 12.56
CA ASN A 89 -17.47 12.84 12.84
C ASN A 89 -18.02 14.27 12.94
N ALA A 90 -17.35 15.16 13.67
CA ALA A 90 -17.78 16.55 13.81
C ALA A 90 -17.87 17.28 12.45
N MET A 91 -16.90 17.06 11.56
CA MET A 91 -16.94 17.62 10.20
C MET A 91 -18.08 17.02 9.37
N TYR A 92 -18.26 15.70 9.43
CA TYR A 92 -19.34 15.00 8.74
C TYR A 92 -20.74 15.49 9.19
N ASP A 93 -20.93 15.66 10.50
CA ASP A 93 -22.18 16.13 11.11
C ASP A 93 -22.50 17.59 10.73
N GLN A 94 -21.47 18.39 10.43
CA GLN A 94 -21.61 19.75 9.87
C GLN A 94 -21.90 19.77 8.36
N GLY A 95 -22.08 18.60 7.74
CA GLY A 95 -22.38 18.50 6.31
C GLY A 95 -21.14 18.48 5.40
N VAL A 96 -19.92 18.46 5.95
CA VAL A 96 -18.70 18.35 5.14
C VAL A 96 -18.63 16.96 4.50
N ARG A 97 -18.34 16.92 3.20
CA ARG A 97 -18.25 15.69 2.38
C ARG A 97 -16.92 15.61 1.65
N ASP A 98 -15.83 16.02 2.31
CA ASP A 98 -14.48 15.87 1.78
C ASP A 98 -14.11 14.38 1.67
N GLU A 99 -13.49 13.99 0.55
CA GLU A 99 -13.15 12.59 0.27
C GLU A 99 -12.21 12.03 1.32
N ASN A 100 -11.19 12.80 1.73
CA ASN A 100 -10.21 12.31 2.68
C ASN A 100 -10.81 12.08 4.05
N ILE A 101 -11.72 12.96 4.48
CA ILE A 101 -12.47 12.80 5.73
C ILE A 101 -13.31 11.52 5.67
N LEU A 102 -14.11 11.32 4.62
CA LEU A 102 -14.98 10.15 4.49
C LEU A 102 -14.16 8.85 4.41
N ALA A 103 -13.06 8.85 3.66
CA ALA A 103 -12.19 7.71 3.51
C ALA A 103 -11.48 7.35 4.83
N ALA A 104 -10.79 8.31 5.46
CA ALA A 104 -10.07 8.08 6.72
C ALA A 104 -11.03 7.64 7.83
N ARG A 105 -12.20 8.27 7.94
CA ARG A 105 -13.25 7.88 8.88
C ARG A 105 -13.68 6.43 8.68
N THR A 106 -14.00 6.05 7.44
CA THR A 106 -14.47 4.69 7.12
C THR A 106 -13.37 3.66 7.39
N GLN A 107 -12.14 3.93 6.96
CA GLN A 107 -10.98 3.06 7.20
C GLN A 107 -10.75 2.81 8.69
N LEU A 108 -10.72 3.86 9.51
CA LEU A 108 -10.50 3.73 10.96
C LEU A 108 -11.60 2.92 11.64
N LEU A 109 -12.87 3.10 11.23
CA LEU A 109 -13.99 2.32 11.76
C LEU A 109 -13.90 0.84 11.38
N ILE A 110 -13.53 0.53 10.13
CA ILE A 110 -13.31 -0.85 9.66
C ILE A 110 -12.15 -1.51 10.40
N ASP A 111 -10.99 -0.83 10.47
CA ASP A 111 -9.79 -1.36 11.11
C ASP A 111 -9.97 -1.54 12.63
N SER A 112 -10.77 -0.68 13.27
CA SER A 112 -11.13 -0.83 14.70
C SER A 112 -12.31 -1.77 14.94
N VAL A 113 -12.86 -2.36 13.88
CA VAL A 113 -13.98 -3.34 13.94
C VAL A 113 -15.25 -2.74 14.58
N GLN A 114 -15.49 -1.45 14.38
CA GLN A 114 -16.74 -0.76 14.72
C GLN A 114 -17.73 -0.91 13.56
N LEU A 115 -18.25 -2.11 13.35
CA LEU A 115 -18.89 -2.52 12.10
C LEU A 115 -20.21 -1.80 11.79
N ASP A 116 -21.03 -1.50 12.80
CA ASP A 116 -22.29 -0.78 12.60
C ASP A 116 -22.06 0.67 12.13
N GLU A 117 -21.11 1.35 12.75
CA GLU A 117 -20.66 2.69 12.36
C GLU A 117 -19.94 2.66 11.02
N ALA A 118 -19.09 1.65 10.79
CA ALA A 118 -18.37 1.46 9.54
C ALA A 118 -19.33 1.29 8.36
N LYS A 119 -20.42 0.53 8.52
CA LYS A 119 -21.44 0.36 7.49
C LYS A 119 -22.09 1.68 7.10
N LYS A 120 -22.49 2.50 8.09
CA LYS A 120 -23.05 3.84 7.86
C LYS A 120 -22.03 4.76 7.18
N ALA A 121 -20.77 4.70 7.63
CA ALA A 121 -19.68 5.50 7.06
C ALA A 121 -19.40 5.15 5.61
N ALA A 122 -19.29 3.85 5.30
CA ALA A 122 -19.00 3.36 3.97
C ALA A 122 -20.14 3.67 2.99
N GLN A 123 -21.40 3.58 3.45
CA GLN A 123 -22.56 3.99 2.65
C GLN A 123 -22.51 5.49 2.31
N ALA A 124 -22.27 6.34 3.31
CA ALA A 124 -22.14 7.79 3.09
C ALA A 124 -20.95 8.14 2.19
N TYR A 125 -19.84 7.41 2.31
CA TYR A 125 -18.68 7.58 1.43
C TYR A 125 -19.03 7.21 -0.01
N LEU A 126 -19.71 6.08 -0.23
CA LEU A 126 -20.14 5.64 -1.56
C LEU A 126 -21.13 6.61 -2.19
N GLU A 127 -22.07 7.17 -1.42
CA GLU A 127 -23.04 8.14 -1.91
C GLU A 127 -22.37 9.43 -2.39
N ALA A 128 -21.35 9.92 -1.67
CA ALA A 128 -20.63 11.13 -2.02
C ALA A 128 -19.61 10.89 -3.16
N TYR A 129 -18.99 9.71 -3.22
CA TYR A 129 -17.93 9.36 -4.16
C TYR A 129 -18.20 8.01 -4.82
N PRO A 130 -19.22 7.92 -5.70
CA PRO A 130 -19.63 6.66 -6.30
C PRO A 130 -18.55 6.02 -7.18
N ASP A 131 -17.58 6.77 -7.67
CA ASP A 131 -16.48 6.26 -8.49
C ASP A 131 -15.25 5.83 -7.68
N SER A 132 -15.23 6.10 -6.37
CA SER A 132 -14.18 5.60 -5.48
C SER A 132 -14.26 4.09 -5.34
N HIS A 133 -13.18 3.42 -5.71
CA HIS A 133 -13.07 1.98 -5.56
C HIS A 133 -13.00 1.53 -4.09
N GLU A 134 -12.44 2.34 -3.20
CA GLU A 134 -12.45 2.04 -1.75
C GLU A 134 -13.87 2.18 -1.21
N ALA A 135 -14.61 3.22 -1.61
CA ALA A 135 -15.98 3.41 -1.17
C ALA A 135 -16.87 2.22 -1.57
N ARG A 136 -16.73 1.74 -2.82
CA ARG A 136 -17.42 0.52 -3.30
C ARG A 136 -17.00 -0.73 -2.52
N ALA A 137 -15.69 -0.93 -2.35
CA ALA A 137 -15.17 -2.11 -1.67
C ALA A 137 -15.62 -2.17 -0.20
N TRP A 138 -15.51 -1.04 0.50
CA TRP A 138 -15.86 -0.93 1.92
C TRP A 138 -17.38 -0.99 2.15
N SER A 139 -18.20 -0.36 1.31
CA SER A 139 -19.67 -0.44 1.42
C SER A 139 -20.16 -1.88 1.20
N GLU A 140 -19.63 -2.54 0.18
CA GLU A 140 -19.97 -3.94 -0.09
C GLU A 140 -19.55 -4.86 1.07
N TRP A 141 -18.31 -4.71 1.55
CA TRP A 141 -17.76 -5.57 2.60
C TRP A 141 -18.49 -5.37 3.94
N THR A 142 -18.75 -4.14 4.36
CA THR A 142 -19.47 -3.83 5.61
C THR A 142 -20.95 -4.23 5.57
N THR A 143 -21.52 -4.48 4.39
CA THR A 143 -22.86 -5.06 4.27
C THR A 143 -22.88 -6.56 4.52
N ARG A 144 -21.76 -7.26 4.24
CA ARG A 144 -21.61 -8.71 4.41
C ARG A 144 -21.04 -9.10 5.77
N VAL A 145 -20.15 -8.27 6.32
CA VAL A 145 -19.48 -8.50 7.61
C VAL A 145 -20.13 -7.65 8.69
N THR A 146 -20.93 -8.29 9.54
CA THR A 146 -21.67 -7.63 10.62
C THR A 146 -21.09 -7.92 12.00
N ALA A 147 -20.27 -8.96 12.14
CA ALA A 147 -19.54 -9.26 13.37
C ALA A 147 -18.08 -9.64 13.09
N ARG A 148 -17.19 -9.41 14.08
CA ARG A 148 -15.76 -9.75 13.98
C ARG A 148 -15.52 -11.22 13.59
N GLY A 149 -16.33 -12.14 14.13
CA GLY A 149 -16.23 -13.56 13.84
C GLY A 149 -16.62 -13.95 12.40
N GLU A 150 -17.15 -13.01 11.61
CA GLU A 150 -17.55 -13.22 10.22
C GLU A 150 -16.47 -12.83 9.22
N ILE A 151 -15.46 -12.04 9.63
CA ILE A 151 -14.37 -11.56 8.76
C ILE A 151 -13.70 -12.74 8.04
N ASN A 152 -13.33 -13.78 8.79
CA ASN A 152 -12.63 -14.94 8.23
C ASN A 152 -13.53 -15.76 7.30
N LYS A 153 -14.82 -15.88 7.64
CA LYS A 153 -15.80 -16.55 6.79
C LYS A 153 -16.00 -15.81 5.47
N GLU A 154 -16.06 -14.48 5.52
CA GLU A 154 -16.16 -13.65 4.32
C GLU A 154 -14.92 -13.84 3.44
N ILE A 155 -13.72 -13.77 4.02
CA ILE A 155 -12.46 -14.03 3.31
C ILE A 155 -12.49 -15.40 2.64
N GLU A 156 -12.83 -16.47 3.36
CA GLU A 156 -12.89 -17.82 2.81
C GLU A 156 -13.94 -17.97 1.70
N SER A 157 -15.07 -17.28 1.81
CA SER A 157 -16.14 -17.33 0.81
C SER A 157 -15.79 -16.57 -0.47
N GLN A 158 -15.05 -15.46 -0.35
CA GLN A 158 -14.76 -14.57 -1.47
C GLN A 158 -13.38 -14.83 -2.10
N ARG A 159 -12.43 -15.43 -1.37
CA ARG A 159 -11.07 -15.64 -1.89
C ARG A 159 -11.11 -16.40 -3.20
N LYS A 160 -10.25 -15.97 -4.14
CA LYS A 160 -10.12 -16.58 -5.45
C LYS A 160 -8.74 -17.19 -5.62
N ALA A 161 -8.66 -18.20 -6.49
CA ALA A 161 -7.42 -18.78 -6.93
C ALA A 161 -6.98 -18.10 -8.23
N PHE A 162 -5.76 -17.55 -8.25
CA PHE A 162 -5.18 -16.89 -9.41
C PHE A 162 -3.99 -17.69 -9.93
N LYS A 163 -3.98 -17.89 -11.24
CA LYS A 163 -2.81 -18.41 -11.94
C LYS A 163 -1.75 -17.32 -12.08
N LEU A 164 -0.49 -17.68 -11.92
CA LEU A 164 0.66 -16.80 -12.07
C LEU A 164 1.53 -17.27 -13.24
N HIS A 165 1.74 -16.38 -14.20
CA HIS A 165 2.64 -16.61 -15.33
C HIS A 165 3.87 -15.71 -15.19
N PHE A 166 5.06 -16.32 -15.17
CA PHE A 166 6.32 -15.60 -15.04
C PHE A 166 6.98 -15.38 -16.41
N CYS A 167 7.57 -14.22 -16.64
CA CYS A 167 8.28 -13.92 -17.89
C CYS A 167 9.53 -13.07 -17.60
N VAL A 168 10.69 -13.53 -18.04
CA VAL A 168 11.97 -12.79 -17.86
C VAL A 168 12.14 -11.80 -19.01
N LEU A 169 12.23 -10.51 -18.68
CA LEU A 169 12.33 -9.44 -19.68
C LEU A 169 13.75 -8.88 -19.87
N THR A 170 14.66 -9.13 -18.94
CA THR A 170 16.03 -8.59 -18.97
C THR A 170 17.02 -9.53 -19.65
N ALA A 171 18.00 -8.97 -20.38
CA ALA A 171 19.14 -9.68 -20.93
C ALA A 171 20.22 -10.03 -19.89
N ASN A 172 20.10 -9.56 -18.64
CA ASN A 172 21.10 -9.75 -17.60
C ASN A 172 21.34 -11.25 -17.32
N PRO A 173 22.56 -11.78 -17.56
CA PRO A 173 22.86 -13.20 -17.35
C PRO A 173 22.70 -13.66 -15.90
N LYS A 174 22.89 -12.78 -14.92
CA LYS A 174 22.69 -13.11 -13.50
C LYS A 174 21.22 -13.43 -13.24
N THR A 175 20.33 -12.61 -13.78
CA THR A 175 18.89 -12.84 -13.72
C THR A 175 18.53 -14.19 -14.33
N HIS A 176 19.10 -14.56 -15.48
CA HIS A 176 18.80 -15.85 -16.12
C HIS A 176 19.21 -17.05 -15.27
N SER A 177 20.32 -16.93 -14.52
CA SER A 177 20.78 -17.98 -13.61
C SER A 177 19.93 -18.13 -12.35
N LEU A 178 19.30 -17.04 -11.90
CA LEU A 178 18.51 -17.02 -10.67
C LEU A 178 17.02 -17.26 -10.92
N ALA A 179 16.44 -16.57 -11.90
CA ALA A 179 15.02 -16.60 -12.25
C ALA A 179 14.65 -17.83 -13.07
N THR A 180 15.06 -19.02 -12.63
CA THR A 180 14.68 -20.28 -13.28
C THR A 180 13.20 -20.58 -13.08
N ARG A 181 12.68 -21.57 -13.82
CA ARG A 181 11.31 -22.05 -13.61
C ARG A 181 11.08 -22.47 -12.15
N GLU A 182 12.00 -23.24 -11.59
CA GLU A 182 11.93 -23.74 -10.21
C GLU A 182 11.98 -22.59 -9.20
N GLN A 183 12.74 -21.52 -9.49
CA GLN A 183 12.72 -20.32 -8.67
C GLN A 183 11.34 -19.63 -8.74
N CYS A 184 10.76 -19.49 -9.92
CA CYS A 184 9.43 -18.89 -10.08
C CYS A 184 8.34 -19.71 -9.38
N GLU A 185 8.43 -21.03 -9.39
CA GLU A 185 7.55 -21.90 -8.60
C GLU A 185 7.69 -21.63 -7.09
N ARG A 186 8.93 -21.46 -6.59
CA ARG A 186 9.18 -21.05 -5.18
C ARG A 186 8.62 -19.66 -4.86
N GLU A 187 8.67 -18.70 -5.78
CA GLU A 187 8.06 -17.38 -5.56
C GLU A 187 6.54 -17.48 -5.31
N VAL A 188 5.86 -18.44 -5.93
CA VAL A 188 4.43 -18.71 -5.67
C VAL A 188 4.22 -19.21 -4.25
N GLU A 189 5.08 -20.09 -3.75
CA GLU A 189 5.04 -20.59 -2.37
C GLU A 189 5.25 -19.46 -1.36
N ILE A 190 6.27 -18.63 -1.58
CA ILE A 190 6.57 -17.44 -0.79
C ILE A 190 5.37 -16.49 -0.77
N LEU A 191 4.80 -16.18 -1.94
CA LEU A 191 3.65 -15.28 -2.03
C LEU A 191 2.45 -15.85 -1.26
N ASN A 192 2.13 -17.14 -1.42
CA ASN A 192 1.06 -17.76 -0.64
C ASN A 192 1.33 -17.70 0.87
N ALA A 193 2.58 -17.91 1.31
CA ALA A 193 2.93 -17.85 2.72
C ALA A 193 2.82 -16.43 3.30
N THR A 194 2.99 -15.39 2.48
CA THR A 194 3.16 -14.01 2.92
C THR A 194 1.98 -13.08 2.58
N PHE A 195 1.17 -13.41 1.58
CA PHE A 195 -0.03 -12.66 1.21
C PHE A 195 -1.19 -13.00 2.15
N ARG A 196 -1.16 -12.42 3.35
CA ARG A 196 -2.04 -12.76 4.47
C ARG A 196 -2.55 -11.53 5.22
N THR A 197 -3.66 -11.67 5.91
CA THR A 197 -4.17 -10.69 6.88
C THR A 197 -3.34 -10.68 8.16
N LEU A 198 -3.57 -9.70 9.04
CA LEU A 198 -2.95 -9.63 10.37
C LEU A 198 -3.17 -10.90 11.21
N ASP A 199 -4.31 -11.56 11.03
CA ASP A 199 -4.66 -12.80 11.73
C ASP A 199 -4.21 -14.06 10.97
N GLY A 200 -3.45 -13.91 9.88
CA GLY A 200 -2.83 -15.01 9.14
C GLY A 200 -3.69 -15.63 8.02
N PHE A 201 -4.90 -15.14 7.78
CA PHE A 201 -5.77 -15.65 6.70
C PHE A 201 -5.32 -15.17 5.33
N GLN A 202 -5.39 -16.03 4.31
CA GLN A 202 -5.06 -15.68 2.92
C GLN A 202 -6.28 -15.12 2.18
N PRO A 203 -6.27 -13.85 1.72
CA PRO A 203 -7.36 -13.27 0.94
C PRO A 203 -7.36 -13.70 -0.53
N ALA A 204 -6.27 -14.26 -1.03
CA ALA A 204 -6.16 -14.85 -2.36
C ALA A 204 -5.20 -16.06 -2.30
N VAL A 205 -5.42 -17.03 -3.20
CA VAL A 205 -4.55 -18.19 -3.36
C VAL A 205 -3.91 -18.10 -4.75
N PHE A 206 -2.63 -18.44 -4.84
CA PHE A 206 -1.89 -18.36 -6.09
C PHE A 206 -1.39 -19.74 -6.51
N SER A 207 -1.41 -20.00 -7.82
CA SER A 207 -0.84 -21.22 -8.41
C SER A 207 0.02 -20.88 -9.61
N PHE A 208 1.12 -21.61 -9.76
CA PHE A 208 1.99 -21.45 -10.91
C PHE A 208 1.29 -21.97 -12.18
N SER A 209 1.27 -21.18 -13.26
CA SER A 209 0.71 -21.60 -14.56
C SER A 209 1.74 -21.70 -15.67
N GLY A 210 2.83 -20.94 -15.62
CA GLY A 210 3.84 -20.99 -16.66
C GLY A 210 5.04 -20.07 -16.43
N TYR A 211 6.05 -20.28 -17.26
CA TYR A 211 7.31 -19.55 -17.24
C TYR A 211 7.84 -19.39 -18.66
N THR A 212 8.17 -18.15 -19.02
CA THR A 212 8.86 -17.77 -20.26
C THR A 212 10.25 -17.26 -19.91
N ASP A 213 11.28 -17.98 -20.37
CA ASP A 213 12.66 -17.52 -20.28
C ASP A 213 12.94 -16.36 -21.27
N TYR A 214 14.04 -15.65 -21.03
CA TYR A 214 14.42 -14.49 -21.84
C TYR A 214 14.61 -14.83 -23.32
N LEU A 215 15.14 -16.00 -23.68
CA LEU A 215 15.38 -16.36 -25.08
C LEU A 215 14.06 -16.53 -25.85
N LYS A 216 13.06 -17.14 -25.22
CA LYS A 216 11.70 -17.22 -25.76
C LYS A 216 11.04 -15.85 -25.84
N ALA A 217 11.14 -15.04 -24.79
CA ALA A 217 10.61 -13.68 -24.77
C ALA A 217 11.23 -12.81 -25.88
N LYS A 218 12.55 -12.90 -26.07
CA LYS A 218 13.32 -12.22 -27.11
C LYS A 218 12.95 -12.63 -28.53
N GLY A 219 12.46 -13.86 -28.71
CA GLY A 219 11.93 -14.33 -29.98
C GLY A 219 10.63 -13.62 -30.40
N THR A 220 9.98 -12.88 -29.49
CA THR A 220 8.77 -12.12 -29.78
C THR A 220 9.10 -10.70 -30.23
N ALA A 221 8.28 -10.11 -31.11
CA ALA A 221 8.39 -8.70 -31.51
C ALA A 221 7.71 -7.75 -30.50
N SER A 222 7.69 -8.12 -29.21
CA SER A 222 6.94 -7.41 -28.16
C SER A 222 7.65 -6.16 -27.67
N THR A 223 6.94 -5.04 -27.62
CA THR A 223 7.42 -3.79 -27.01
C THR A 223 7.71 -3.94 -25.52
N LEU A 224 7.07 -4.90 -24.84
CA LEU A 224 7.30 -5.15 -23.42
C LEU A 224 8.75 -5.57 -23.11
N LEU A 225 9.40 -6.25 -24.05
CA LEU A 225 10.80 -6.68 -23.90
C LEU A 225 11.74 -5.47 -23.77
N THR A 226 11.42 -4.36 -24.42
CA THR A 226 12.24 -3.13 -24.38
C THR A 226 12.30 -2.52 -22.97
N ILE A 227 11.42 -2.95 -22.06
CA ILE A 227 11.35 -2.43 -20.70
C ILE A 227 12.30 -3.16 -19.75
N GLY A 228 12.62 -4.43 -20.02
CA GLY A 228 13.39 -5.25 -19.09
C GLY A 228 14.84 -4.79 -18.85
N ASP A 229 15.41 -4.04 -19.81
CA ASP A 229 16.78 -3.49 -19.75
C ASP A 229 16.80 -1.96 -19.95
N ARG A 230 15.66 -1.28 -19.76
CA ARG A 230 15.54 0.15 -20.07
C ARG A 230 16.34 0.98 -19.06
N GLN A 231 17.13 1.92 -19.56
CA GLN A 231 17.91 2.85 -18.74
C GLN A 231 17.18 4.19 -18.57
N GLU A 232 15.91 4.12 -18.19
CA GLU A 232 15.05 5.28 -17.98
C GLU A 232 14.23 5.08 -16.72
N GLU A 233 13.73 6.17 -16.14
CA GLU A 233 12.85 6.11 -14.99
C GLU A 233 11.58 5.30 -15.31
N TYR A 234 11.13 4.50 -14.35
CA TYR A 234 9.91 3.72 -14.49
C TYR A 234 8.71 4.65 -14.72
N ASP A 235 7.99 4.40 -15.82
CA ASP A 235 6.72 5.03 -16.13
C ASP A 235 5.61 3.97 -16.15
N THR A 236 4.69 4.10 -15.19
CA THR A 236 3.61 3.15 -14.99
C THR A 236 2.58 3.12 -16.14
N GLU A 237 2.39 4.23 -16.84
CA GLU A 237 1.44 4.31 -17.95
C GLU A 237 2.05 3.77 -19.24
N VAL A 238 3.34 4.03 -19.49
CA VAL A 238 4.09 3.41 -20.59
C VAL A 238 4.10 1.89 -20.44
N PHE A 239 4.37 1.38 -19.23
CA PHE A 239 4.33 -0.07 -19.01
C PHE A 239 2.92 -0.64 -19.20
N ALA A 240 1.89 0.02 -18.65
CA ALA A 240 0.53 -0.45 -18.79
C ALA A 240 0.08 -0.48 -20.26
N GLN A 241 0.47 0.52 -21.05
CA GLN A 241 0.19 0.55 -22.48
C GLN A 241 0.90 -0.61 -23.19
N ALA A 242 2.21 -0.79 -22.98
CA ALA A 242 2.96 -1.90 -23.56
C ALA A 242 2.35 -3.25 -23.18
N PHE A 243 2.03 -3.46 -21.89
CA PHE A 243 1.34 -4.67 -21.42
C PHE A 243 0.00 -4.89 -22.11
N ASN A 244 -0.78 -3.82 -22.31
CA ASN A 244 -2.10 -3.91 -22.93
C ASN A 244 -2.02 -4.31 -24.41
N ASP A 245 -1.00 -3.83 -25.12
CA ASP A 245 -0.74 -4.09 -26.55
C ASP A 245 -0.18 -5.48 -26.84
N VAL A 246 0.39 -6.17 -25.85
CA VAL A 246 0.90 -7.54 -26.03
C VAL A 246 -0.24 -8.52 -26.32
N ILE A 247 -0.29 -9.08 -27.52
CA ILE A 247 -1.23 -10.16 -27.87
C ILE A 247 -0.59 -11.54 -27.73
N ASP A 248 0.73 -11.61 -27.80
CA ASP A 248 1.50 -12.86 -27.79
C ASP A 248 1.36 -13.61 -26.45
N PRO A 249 0.84 -14.86 -26.44
CA PRO A 249 0.68 -15.64 -25.22
C PRO A 249 2.01 -16.05 -24.57
N VAL A 250 3.14 -15.99 -25.30
CA VAL A 250 4.48 -16.18 -24.72
C VAL A 250 4.82 -15.06 -23.73
N MET A 251 4.37 -13.84 -24.04
CA MET A 251 4.66 -12.64 -23.24
C MET A 251 3.55 -12.33 -22.22
N ARG A 252 2.30 -12.68 -22.53
CA ARG A 252 1.16 -12.39 -21.65
C ARG A 252 0.11 -13.50 -21.71
N ASP A 253 -0.03 -14.23 -20.60
CA ASP A 253 -1.16 -15.13 -20.40
C ASP A 253 -2.38 -14.31 -19.93
N LYS A 254 -3.44 -14.29 -20.75
CA LYS A 254 -4.68 -13.54 -20.44
C LYS A 254 -5.48 -14.15 -19.27
N ARG A 255 -5.19 -15.41 -18.91
CA ARG A 255 -5.85 -16.16 -17.84
C ARG A 255 -5.00 -16.25 -16.56
N ALA A 256 -3.93 -15.46 -16.48
CA ALA A 256 -3.05 -15.39 -15.33
C ALA A 256 -2.73 -13.93 -14.96
N ILE A 257 -2.35 -13.71 -13.70
CA ILE A 257 -1.62 -12.50 -13.33
C ILE A 257 -0.20 -12.69 -13.86
N ASN A 258 0.27 -11.74 -14.65
CA ASN A 258 1.59 -11.83 -15.27
C ASN A 258 2.62 -11.15 -14.36
N ILE A 259 3.69 -11.89 -14.04
CA ILE A 259 4.81 -11.44 -13.25
C ILE A 259 6.02 -11.35 -14.18
N TYR A 260 6.56 -10.15 -14.33
CA TYR A 260 7.71 -9.89 -15.17
C TYR A 260 8.94 -9.74 -14.31
N ILE A 261 9.96 -10.55 -14.57
CA ILE A 261 11.26 -10.45 -13.90
C ILE A 261 12.12 -9.47 -14.70
N VAL A 262 12.57 -8.41 -14.04
CA VAL A 262 13.29 -7.28 -14.64
C VAL A 262 14.62 -7.05 -13.92
N ASP A 263 15.51 -6.28 -14.55
CA ASP A 263 16.69 -5.66 -13.93
C ASP A 263 16.36 -4.17 -13.78
N SER A 264 15.88 -3.79 -12.59
CA SER A 264 15.34 -2.47 -12.38
C SER A 264 16.40 -1.39 -12.52
N TYR A 265 15.98 -0.21 -12.97
CA TYR A 265 16.87 0.93 -13.21
C TYR A 265 16.23 2.22 -12.69
N SER A 266 17.05 3.05 -12.02
CA SER A 266 16.71 4.45 -11.77
C SER A 266 17.84 5.38 -12.21
N PRO A 267 17.55 6.64 -12.57
CA PRO A 267 18.60 7.63 -12.87
C PRO A 267 19.59 7.85 -11.72
N LYS A 268 19.15 7.61 -10.47
CA LYS A 268 19.96 7.84 -9.27
C LYS A 268 20.87 6.66 -8.94
N GLU A 269 20.38 5.43 -9.09
CA GLU A 269 21.07 4.21 -8.61
C GLU A 269 21.52 3.30 -9.76
N GLY A 270 21.14 3.61 -11.01
CA GLY A 270 21.36 2.73 -12.15
C GLY A 270 20.69 1.37 -11.94
N PHE A 271 21.32 0.30 -12.43
CA PHE A 271 20.91 -1.09 -12.19
C PHE A 271 21.21 -1.61 -10.76
N ALA A 272 21.61 -0.73 -9.83
CA ALA A 272 21.59 -1.06 -8.41
C ALA A 272 20.24 -0.72 -7.77
N ASP A 273 19.32 -0.10 -8.51
CA ASP A 273 17.93 0.03 -8.09
C ASP A 273 17.27 -1.34 -8.12
N ILE A 274 16.67 -1.72 -7.00
CA ILE A 274 15.95 -2.99 -6.85
C ILE A 274 14.44 -2.77 -6.76
N THR A 275 13.94 -1.60 -7.16
CA THR A 275 12.52 -1.26 -7.00
C THR A 275 11.63 -2.15 -7.87
N SER A 276 10.60 -2.71 -7.25
CA SER A 276 9.57 -3.51 -7.91
C SER A 276 8.28 -2.71 -8.03
N HIS A 277 7.36 -3.14 -8.91
CA HIS A 277 6.11 -2.43 -9.16
C HIS A 277 4.93 -3.36 -9.42
N GLY A 278 3.84 -3.21 -8.67
CA GLY A 278 2.54 -3.78 -9.01
C GLY A 278 1.59 -2.77 -9.65
N LYS A 279 0.78 -3.19 -10.61
CA LYS A 279 -0.29 -2.35 -11.16
C LYS A 279 -1.57 -3.16 -11.38
N ARG A 280 -2.70 -2.61 -10.93
CA ARG A 280 -4.03 -3.18 -11.13
C ARG A 280 -4.51 -3.17 -12.59
N ASN A 281 -4.11 -2.15 -13.35
CA ASN A 281 -4.35 -1.98 -14.80
C ASN A 281 -5.77 -2.40 -15.27
N SER A 282 -6.80 -1.72 -14.76
CA SER A 282 -8.20 -1.97 -15.14
C SER A 282 -8.67 -3.43 -14.95
N ASN A 283 -8.27 -4.06 -13.83
CA ASN A 283 -8.48 -5.49 -13.50
C ASN A 283 -7.71 -6.46 -14.42
N ARG A 284 -6.63 -6.02 -15.07
CA ARG A 284 -5.65 -6.88 -15.75
C ARG A 284 -4.30 -6.71 -15.07
N PRO A 285 -4.17 -7.16 -13.82
CA PRO A 285 -3.01 -6.84 -13.02
C PRO A 285 -1.74 -7.45 -13.59
N PHE A 286 -0.64 -6.74 -13.38
CA PHE A 286 0.71 -7.25 -13.60
C PHE A 286 1.62 -6.81 -12.47
N VAL A 287 2.73 -7.52 -12.32
CA VAL A 287 3.79 -7.22 -11.35
C VAL A 287 5.12 -7.21 -12.08
N LEU A 288 5.96 -6.22 -11.80
CA LEU A 288 7.38 -6.18 -12.13
C LEU A 288 8.11 -6.52 -10.85
N LEU A 289 8.87 -7.60 -10.86
CA LEU A 289 9.66 -8.03 -9.73
C LEU A 289 11.12 -7.93 -10.14
N ASP A 290 11.86 -7.06 -9.48
CA ASP A 290 13.30 -7.00 -9.65
C ASP A 290 13.93 -8.34 -9.25
N TRP A 291 14.88 -8.81 -10.06
CA TRP A 291 15.50 -10.12 -9.88
C TRP A 291 16.29 -10.25 -8.58
N GLU A 292 16.85 -9.16 -8.05
CA GLU A 292 17.59 -9.20 -6.78
C GLU A 292 16.66 -9.41 -5.59
N ARG A 293 15.35 -9.21 -5.76
CA ARG A 293 14.32 -9.43 -4.72
C ARG A 293 13.68 -10.82 -4.73
N LEU A 294 14.10 -11.68 -5.65
CA LEU A 294 13.70 -13.09 -5.63
C LEU A 294 14.13 -13.75 -4.31
N ASN A 295 13.40 -14.78 -3.89
CA ASN A 295 13.50 -15.44 -2.58
C ASN A 295 13.07 -14.60 -1.37
N ASN A 296 12.44 -13.43 -1.58
CA ASN A 296 12.00 -12.56 -0.48
C ASN A 296 13.15 -12.23 0.50
N ASN A 297 14.33 -12.01 -0.07
CA ASN A 297 15.58 -11.75 0.64
C ASN A 297 15.70 -10.29 1.12
N VAL A 298 15.01 -9.36 0.46
CA VAL A 298 14.95 -7.94 0.78
C VAL A 298 13.50 -7.52 1.00
N GLN A 299 13.10 -7.45 2.27
CA GLN A 299 11.71 -7.19 2.68
C GLN A 299 10.74 -8.18 2.01
N ASN A 300 9.44 -7.88 2.04
CA ASN A 300 8.42 -8.68 1.38
C ASN A 300 7.87 -7.95 0.15
N ALA A 301 8.62 -8.00 -0.95
CA ALA A 301 8.27 -7.32 -2.19
C ALA A 301 7.12 -8.03 -2.92
N GLN A 302 7.11 -9.36 -2.92
CA GLN A 302 6.13 -10.22 -3.59
C GLN A 302 4.71 -9.86 -3.14
N ALA A 303 4.45 -9.87 -1.82
CA ALA A 303 3.13 -9.55 -1.30
C ALA A 303 2.79 -8.05 -1.44
N HIS A 304 3.80 -7.17 -1.36
CA HIS A 304 3.63 -5.72 -1.53
C HIS A 304 3.15 -5.37 -2.95
N GLU A 305 3.88 -5.83 -3.97
CA GLU A 305 3.50 -5.57 -5.35
C GLU A 305 2.20 -6.26 -5.73
N MET A 306 1.95 -7.47 -5.21
CA MET A 306 0.66 -8.11 -5.39
C MET A 306 -0.48 -7.30 -4.76
N GLY A 307 -0.24 -6.65 -3.61
CA GLY A 307 -1.17 -5.70 -3.00
C GLY A 307 -1.52 -4.53 -3.93
N HIS A 308 -0.53 -3.93 -4.59
CA HIS A 308 -0.76 -2.91 -5.63
C HIS A 308 -1.53 -3.47 -6.85
N ALA A 309 -1.24 -4.70 -7.26
CA ALA A 309 -2.00 -5.40 -8.30
C ALA A 309 -3.49 -5.59 -7.93
N PHE A 310 -3.79 -5.72 -6.64
CA PHE A 310 -5.16 -5.71 -6.12
C PHE A 310 -5.69 -4.33 -5.74
N GLY A 311 -4.97 -3.26 -6.06
CA GLY A 311 -5.44 -1.87 -5.93
C GLY A 311 -5.20 -1.24 -4.55
N LEU A 312 -4.27 -1.76 -3.75
CA LEU A 312 -3.84 -1.09 -2.54
C LEU A 312 -2.84 0.04 -2.85
N GLY A 313 -2.89 1.11 -2.05
CA GLY A 313 -1.87 2.16 -2.03
C GLY A 313 -0.77 1.89 -0.99
N HIS A 314 0.26 2.72 -0.99
CA HIS A 314 1.27 2.71 0.07
C HIS A 314 0.69 3.18 1.40
N VAL A 315 1.29 2.70 2.50
CA VAL A 315 1.01 3.18 3.85
C VAL A 315 2.28 3.57 4.60
N GLY A 316 2.13 4.44 5.58
CA GLY A 316 3.22 4.97 6.41
C GLY A 316 3.27 4.29 7.77
N VAL A 317 4.48 4.07 8.26
CA VAL A 317 4.73 3.70 9.66
C VAL A 317 5.70 4.70 10.27
N PRO A 318 5.23 5.58 11.19
CA PRO A 318 6.08 6.56 11.85
C PRO A 318 7.31 5.92 12.50
N PHE A 319 8.49 6.44 12.15
CA PHE A 319 9.79 6.04 12.68
C PHE A 319 10.19 4.58 12.41
N ALA A 320 9.57 3.91 11.44
CA ALA A 320 10.00 2.58 11.03
C ALA A 320 11.45 2.60 10.54
N THR A 321 12.21 1.59 10.97
CA THR A 321 13.54 1.27 10.43
C THR A 321 13.43 0.02 9.56
N LEU A 322 14.47 -0.30 8.78
CA LEU A 322 14.48 -1.51 7.92
C LEU A 322 14.30 -2.83 8.70
N ARG A 323 14.44 -2.81 10.03
CA ARG A 323 14.26 -3.98 10.91
C ARG A 323 12.92 -3.99 11.65
N THR A 324 12.08 -2.98 11.46
CA THR A 324 10.79 -2.84 12.13
C THR A 324 9.75 -3.72 11.43
N SER A 325 9.01 -4.55 12.17
CA SER A 325 7.84 -5.25 11.62
C SER A 325 6.75 -4.24 11.26
N THR A 326 6.27 -4.32 10.02
CA THR A 326 5.37 -3.34 9.40
C THR A 326 4.30 -4.00 8.54
N ASN A 327 3.23 -3.26 8.23
CA ASN A 327 2.23 -3.67 7.23
C ASN A 327 2.89 -4.01 5.89
N ILE A 328 2.30 -4.95 5.15
CA ILE A 328 2.80 -5.36 3.84
C ILE A 328 2.94 -4.16 2.90
N MET A 329 2.01 -3.21 2.92
CA MET A 329 2.00 -2.03 2.04
C MET A 329 2.90 -0.87 2.51
N THR A 330 3.73 -1.07 3.54
CA THR A 330 4.54 0.02 4.09
C THR A 330 5.62 0.47 3.10
N SER A 331 5.74 1.78 2.91
CA SER A 331 6.71 2.37 1.98
C SER A 331 7.43 3.57 2.57
N ALA A 332 8.71 3.71 2.19
CA ALA A 332 9.49 4.90 2.52
C ALA A 332 8.99 6.14 1.76
N ALA A 333 8.29 5.95 0.64
CA ALA A 333 7.66 7.02 -0.14
C ALA A 333 6.60 7.80 0.66
N GLU A 334 6.08 7.21 1.74
CA GLU A 334 5.13 7.90 2.60
C GLU A 334 5.81 8.87 3.58
N GLU A 335 7.14 8.95 3.61
CA GLU A 335 7.96 9.85 4.45
C GLU A 335 7.68 9.79 5.96
N PHE A 336 7.06 8.70 6.43
CA PHE A 336 6.84 8.43 7.85
C PHE A 336 7.99 7.62 8.47
N GLY A 337 8.79 6.92 7.67
CA GLY A 337 9.84 6.01 8.09
C GLY A 337 10.37 5.22 6.89
N SER A 338 11.00 4.07 7.13
CA SER A 338 11.36 3.13 6.05
C SER A 338 10.21 2.15 5.73
N GLY A 339 10.40 1.31 4.70
CA GLY A 339 9.46 0.22 4.38
C GLY A 339 9.35 -0.89 5.44
N GLY A 340 10.28 -0.97 6.39
CA GLY A 340 10.30 -2.03 7.42
C GLY A 340 10.46 -3.45 6.85
N LEU A 341 10.00 -4.46 7.58
CA LEU A 341 10.07 -5.86 7.17
C LEU A 341 8.89 -6.30 6.29
N ARG A 342 7.75 -5.57 6.31
CA ARG A 342 6.52 -5.89 5.56
C ARG A 342 5.96 -7.28 5.88
N ASP A 343 5.94 -7.64 7.16
CA ASP A 343 5.70 -8.99 7.68
C ASP A 343 4.41 -9.15 8.51
N LEU A 344 3.69 -8.06 8.81
CA LEU A 344 2.50 -8.12 9.69
C LEU A 344 1.25 -8.69 9.00
N GLY A 345 1.03 -8.37 7.73
CA GLY A 345 -0.20 -8.71 7.01
C GLY A 345 -1.08 -7.50 6.69
N PHE A 346 -2.16 -7.74 5.95
CA PHE A 346 -3.16 -6.74 5.56
C PHE A 346 -4.20 -6.46 6.65
N THR A 347 -4.61 -5.21 6.79
CA THR A 347 -5.70 -4.80 7.70
C THR A 347 -7.08 -5.22 7.15
N PRO A 348 -8.16 -5.16 7.95
CA PRO A 348 -9.51 -5.41 7.46
C PRO A 348 -9.89 -4.49 6.28
N SER A 349 -9.56 -3.20 6.34
CA SER A 349 -9.86 -2.26 5.24
C SER A 349 -9.10 -2.58 3.95
N GLN A 350 -7.83 -2.97 4.03
CA GLN A 350 -7.05 -3.45 2.88
C GLN A 350 -7.60 -4.78 2.34
N THR A 351 -8.00 -5.68 3.24
CA THR A 351 -8.57 -6.97 2.86
C THR A 351 -9.86 -6.81 2.07
N ALA A 352 -10.74 -5.90 2.48
CA ALA A 352 -11.97 -5.57 1.74
C ALA A 352 -11.67 -5.12 0.30
N VAL A 353 -10.65 -4.28 0.11
CA VAL A 353 -10.19 -3.82 -1.22
C VAL A 353 -9.63 -4.98 -2.05
N ILE A 354 -8.80 -5.86 -1.44
CA ILE A 354 -8.26 -7.05 -2.12
C ILE A 354 -9.39 -7.96 -2.59
N LEU A 355 -10.36 -8.28 -1.73
CA LEU A 355 -11.48 -9.17 -2.09
C LEU A 355 -12.35 -8.56 -3.20
N TYR A 356 -12.66 -7.27 -3.10
CA TYR A 356 -13.44 -6.53 -4.09
C TYR A 356 -12.79 -6.57 -5.48
N HIS A 357 -11.51 -6.21 -5.57
CA HIS A 357 -10.79 -6.20 -6.85
C HIS A 357 -10.41 -7.60 -7.30
N GLY A 358 -10.15 -8.52 -6.37
CA GLY A 358 -9.86 -9.92 -6.66
C GLY A 358 -11.00 -10.58 -7.41
N ARG A 359 -12.24 -10.43 -6.94
CA ARG A 359 -13.41 -10.94 -7.66
C ARG A 359 -13.49 -10.39 -9.09
N ARG A 360 -13.31 -9.08 -9.28
CA ARG A 360 -13.42 -8.42 -10.59
C ARG A 360 -12.30 -8.83 -11.55
N THR A 361 -11.09 -9.02 -11.03
CA THR A 361 -9.96 -9.58 -11.78
C THR A 361 -10.26 -11.01 -12.21
N PHE A 362 -10.74 -11.85 -11.28
CA PHE A 362 -11.09 -13.24 -11.56
C PHE A 362 -12.16 -13.35 -12.65
N GLU A 363 -13.27 -12.62 -12.51
CA GLU A 363 -14.35 -12.55 -13.51
C GLU A 363 -13.87 -12.09 -14.89
N ARG A 364 -12.82 -11.28 -14.95
CA ARG A 364 -12.24 -10.83 -16.21
C ARG A 364 -11.36 -11.90 -16.85
N MET A 365 -10.61 -12.66 -16.06
CA MET A 365 -9.73 -13.72 -16.55
C MET A 365 -10.49 -14.95 -17.08
N GLU A 366 -11.73 -15.15 -16.63
CA GLU A 366 -12.61 -16.23 -17.09
C GLU A 366 -13.34 -15.90 -18.41
N LYS A 367 -13.26 -14.66 -18.90
CA LYS A 367 -13.77 -14.24 -20.22
C LYS A 367 -12.67 -14.36 -21.27
#